data_AF-A0A841DGV1-F1
#
_entry.id   AF-A0A841DGV1-F1
#
_cell.length_a   1.000
_cell.length_b   1.000
_cell.length_c   1.000
_cell.angle_alpha   90.00
_cell.angle_beta   90.00
_cell.angle_gamma   90.00
#
_symmetry.space_group_name_H-M   'P 1'
#
loop_
_entity.id
_entity.type
_entity.pdbx_description
1 polymer ?
#
loop_
_entity_poly.entity_id
_entity_poly.type
_entity_poly.pdbx_seq_one_letter_code
_entity_poly.pdbx_strand_id
1 'polypeptide(L)' 'MTPPPPGKLAGTAKVGDRGQIVIPKDMRDMFGIAPGDTLLLLADVERGIAVLRNDDFVHLAETVLDARKDQSDDA' A
#
# COMPACT_ATOMS: atom_id res chain seq x y z
N MET A 1 -22.43 -2.43 -16.32
CA MET A 1 -21.21 -2.37 -15.48
C MET A 1 -21.65 -2.25 -14.04
N THR A 2 -21.27 -3.20 -13.19
CA THR A 2 -21.55 -3.13 -11.74
C THR A 2 -20.62 -2.06 -11.14
N PRO A 3 -21.13 -1.14 -10.31
CA PRO A 3 -20.27 -0.16 -9.65
C PRO A 3 -19.27 -0.88 -8.73
N PRO A 4 -18.07 -0.30 -8.52
CA PRO A 4 -17.11 -0.84 -7.57
C PRO A 4 -17.75 -0.98 -6.17
N PRO A 5 -17.40 -2.01 -5.39
CA PRO A 5 -17.79 -2.09 -4.00
C PRO A 5 -17.32 -0.85 -3.23
N PRO A 6 -18.05 -0.42 -2.18
CA PRO A 6 -17.61 0.66 -1.31
C PRO A 6 -16.16 0.46 -0.83
N GLY A 7 -15.34 1.50 -0.93
CA GLY A 7 -13.93 1.45 -0.54
C GLY A 7 -13.00 0.73 -1.52
N LYS A 8 -13.46 0.39 -2.74
CA LYS A 8 -12.62 -0.22 -3.78
C LYS A 8 -12.62 0.63 -5.05
N LEU A 9 -11.42 0.91 -5.58
CA LEU A 9 -11.21 1.57 -6.86
C LEU A 9 -10.28 0.71 -7.71
N ALA A 10 -10.47 0.76 -9.03
CA ALA A 10 -9.58 0.15 -10.01
C ALA A 10 -9.36 1.14 -11.14
N GLY A 11 -8.11 1.31 -11.55
CA GLY A 11 -7.73 2.23 -12.60
C GLY A 11 -6.37 1.88 -13.18
N THR A 12 -6.01 2.55 -14.26
CA THR A 12 -4.69 2.43 -14.87
C THR A 12 -3.99 3.79 -14.84
N ALA A 13 -2.68 3.77 -14.71
CA ALA A 13 -1.84 4.96 -14.80
C ALA A 13 -0.76 4.73 -15.85
N LYS A 14 -0.37 5.79 -16.54
CA LYS A 14 0.78 5.76 -17.45
C LYS A 14 2.04 6.09 -16.67
N VAL A 15 3.13 5.43 -17.06
CA VAL A 15 4.47 5.78 -16.60
C VAL A 15 4.96 6.98 -17.41
N GLY A 16 5.41 8.03 -16.73
CA GLY A 16 6.01 9.20 -17.35
C GLY A 16 7.48 8.97 -17.73
N ASP A 17 8.06 9.94 -18.42
CA ASP A 17 9.40 9.83 -19.05
C ASP A 17 10.56 9.56 -18.06
N ARG A 18 10.35 9.78 -16.76
CA ARG A 18 11.34 9.49 -15.71
C ARG A 18 10.97 8.29 -14.85
N GLY A 19 10.09 7.42 -15.34
CA GLY A 19 9.62 6.25 -14.59
C GLY A 19 8.61 6.57 -13.49
N GLN A 20 8.14 7.83 -13.38
CA GLN A 20 7.16 8.19 -12.35
C GLN A 20 5.74 7.78 -12.75
N ILE A 21 4.95 7.34 -11.78
CA ILE A 21 3.50 7.17 -11.92
C ILE A 21 2.79 8.24 -11.11
N VAL A 22 1.69 8.75 -11.65
CA VAL A 22 0.81 9.67 -10.92
C VAL A 22 -0.28 8.84 -10.26
N ILE A 23 -0.34 8.85 -8.93
CA ILE A 23 -1.47 8.28 -8.19
C ILE A 23 -2.72 9.12 -8.50
N PRO A 24 -3.80 8.55 -9.08
CA PRO A 24 -5.04 9.28 -9.39
C PRO A 24 -5.62 10.03 -8.18
N LYS A 25 -6.30 11.16 -8.42
CA LYS A 25 -6.79 12.04 -7.35
C LYS A 25 -7.76 11.34 -6.40
N ASP A 26 -8.72 10.60 -6.94
CA ASP A 26 -9.69 9.82 -6.19
C ASP A 26 -9.04 8.79 -5.26
N MET A 27 -7.97 8.13 -5.73
CA MET A 27 -7.18 7.21 -4.92
C MET A 27 -6.36 7.95 -3.85
N ARG A 28 -5.76 9.10 -4.17
CA ARG A 28 -5.09 9.93 -3.15
C ARG A 28 -6.05 10.39 -2.07
N ASP A 29 -7.24 10.85 -2.45
CA ASP A 29 -8.26 11.29 -1.51
C ASP A 29 -8.75 10.11 -0.64
N MET A 30 -8.92 8.93 -1.24
CA MET A 30 -9.30 7.69 -0.54
C MET A 30 -8.27 7.26 0.51
N PHE A 31 -6.98 7.35 0.19
CA PHE A 31 -5.89 6.94 1.09
C PHE A 31 -5.32 8.10 1.93
N GLY A 32 -5.84 9.32 1.77
CA GLY A 32 -5.35 10.51 2.45
C GLY A 32 -3.89 10.86 2.13
N ILE A 33 -3.45 10.65 0.88
CA ILE A 33 -2.07 10.90 0.45
C ILE A 33 -1.92 12.36 0.01
N ALA A 34 -1.00 13.08 0.65
CA ALA A 34 -0.69 14.48 0.41
C ALA A 34 0.73 14.69 -0.16
N PRO A 35 1.00 15.83 -0.83
CA PRO A 35 2.35 16.20 -1.21
C PRO A 35 3.27 16.31 0.01
N GLY A 36 4.44 15.67 -0.05
CA GLY A 36 5.39 15.61 1.07
C GLY A 36 5.34 14.31 1.87
N ASP A 37 4.26 13.52 1.70
CA ASP A 37 4.17 12.21 2.32
C ASP A 37 5.25 11.26 1.80
N THR A 38 5.75 10.43 2.71
CA THR A 38 6.61 9.30 2.36
C THR A 38 5.78 8.04 2.28
N LEU A 39 5.84 7.36 1.14
CA LEU A 39 5.15 6.10 0.90
C LEU A 39 6.16 4.96 0.85
N LEU A 40 5.78 3.81 1.38
CA LEU A 40 6.52 2.56 1.26
C LEU A 40 6.14 1.88 -0.05
N LEU A 41 7.15 1.48 -0.82
CA LEU A 41 6.98 0.65 -2.00
C LEU A 41 7.52 -0.75 -1.71
N LEU A 42 6.67 -1.76 -1.89
CA LEU A 42 7.05 -3.17 -1.83
C LEU A 42 6.95 -3.75 -3.24
N ALA A 43 7.99 -4.46 -3.67
CA ALA A 43 8.03 -5.06 -5.00
C ALA A 43 8.33 -6.56 -4.89
N ASP A 44 7.54 -7.35 -5.60
CA ASP A 44 7.66 -8.79 -5.70
C ASP A 44 7.44 -9.18 -7.17
N VAL A 45 8.30 -10.05 -7.71
CA VAL A 45 8.28 -10.41 -9.13
C VAL A 45 6.99 -11.13 -9.53
N GLU A 46 6.41 -11.92 -8.63
CA GLU A 46 5.21 -12.70 -8.88
C GLU A 46 3.92 -11.92 -8.56
N ARG A 47 3.99 -10.94 -7.64
CA ARG A 47 2.82 -10.21 -7.12
C ARG A 47 2.71 -8.77 -7.61
N GLY A 48 3.80 -8.19 -8.13
CA GLY A 48 3.87 -6.80 -8.58
C GLY A 48 4.30 -5.82 -7.49
N ILE A 49 3.80 -4.59 -7.58
CA ILE A 49 4.17 -3.48 -6.68
C ILE A 49 2.99 -3.10 -5.79
N ALA A 50 3.22 -3.03 -4.49
CA ALA A 50 2.29 -2.47 -3.51
C ALA A 50 2.81 -1.12 -2.99
N VAL A 51 1.88 -0.20 -2.75
CA VAL A 51 2.15 1.14 -2.20
C VAL A 51 1.37 1.27 -0.89
N LEU A 52 2.07 1.59 0.19
CA LEU A 52 1.50 1.75 1.53
C LEU A 52 1.94 3.10 2.12
N ARG A 53 1.16 3.64 3.07
CA ARG A 53 1.67 4.74 3.90
C ARG A 53 2.65 4.21 4.93
N ASN A 54 3.63 5.04 5.29
CA ASN A 54 4.63 4.66 6.28
C ASN A 54 4.01 4.27 7.63
N ASP A 55 3.02 5.03 8.09
CA ASP A 55 2.35 4.76 9.36
C ASP A 55 1.59 3.42 9.35
N ASP A 56 0.98 3.06 8.22
CA ASP A 56 0.29 1.77 8.07
C ASP A 56 1.29 0.59 8.09
N PHE A 57 2.54 0.81 7.64
CA PHE A 57 3.59 -0.21 7.72
C PHE A 57 4.05 -0.45 9.17
N VAL A 58 4.21 0.59 9.99
CA VAL A 58 4.61 0.41 11.40
C VAL A 58 3.64 -0.52 12.11
N HIS A 59 2.34 -0.31 11.93
CA HIS A 59 1.31 -1.18 12.49
C HIS A 59 1.32 -2.60 11.91
N LEU A 60 1.55 -2.74 10.59
CA LEU A 60 1.69 -4.07 9.99
C LEU A 60 2.92 -4.81 10.54
N ALA A 61 4.06 -4.12 10.68
CA ALA A 61 5.29 -4.68 11.21
C ALA A 61 5.12 -5.09 12.68
N GLU A 62 4.51 -4.24 13.52
CA GLU A 62 4.14 -4.57 14.90
C GLU A 62 3.27 -5.82 14.96
N THR A 63 2.20 -5.87 14.15
CA THR A 63 1.28 -7.01 14.11
C THR A 63 1.99 -8.31 13.69
N VAL A 64 2.85 -8.25 12.67
CA VAL A 64 3.60 -9.43 12.19
C VAL A 64 4.66 -9.88 13.19
N LEU A 65 5.33 -8.94 13.88
CA LEU A 65 6.35 -9.24 14.88
C LEU A 65 5.74 -9.80 16.17
N ASP A 66 4.61 -9.27 16.62
CA ASP A 66 3.91 -9.79 17.80
C ASP A 66 3.27 -11.16 17.51
N ALA A 67 2.76 -11.39 16.30
CA ALA A 67 2.31 -12.72 15.88
C ALA A 67 3.43 -13.79 15.87
N ARG A 68 4.72 -13.39 15.91
CA ARG A 68 5.86 -14.30 16.02
C ARG A 68 6.27 -14.61 17.46
N LYS A 69 5.93 -13.76 18.43
CA LYS A 69 6.27 -14.00 19.86
C LYS A 69 5.44 -15.13 20.46
N ASP A 70 4.21 -15.32 20.02
CA ASP A 70 3.34 -16.41 20.50
C ASP A 70 3.80 -17.82 20.09
N GLN A 71 4.81 -17.94 19.21
CA GLN A 71 5.35 -19.24 18.76
C GLN A 71 6.71 -19.60 19.36
N SER A 72 7.31 -18.74 20.19
CA SER A 72 8.65 -18.96 20.77
C SER A 72 8.68 -19.26 22.27
N ASP A 73 7.54 -19.22 22.97
CA ASP A 73 7.47 -19.43 24.43
C ASP A 73 7.01 -20.85 24.83
N ASP A 74 6.97 -21.80 23.88
CA ASP A 74 6.57 -23.19 24.11
C ASP A 74 7.69 -24.21 23.78
N ALA A 75 8.96 -23.81 23.92
CA ALA A 75 10.14 -24.68 23.74
C ALA A 75 11.08 -24.68 24.96
#